data_AF-A0A1Q6H0B1-F1
#
_entry.id   AF-A0A1Q6H0B1-F1
#
_cell.length_a   1.000
_cell.length_b   1.000
_cell.length_c   1.000
_cell.angle_alpha   90.00
_cell.angle_beta   90.00
_cell.angle_gamma   90.00
#
_symmetry.space_group_name_H-M   'P 1'
#
loop_
_entity.id
_entity.type
_entity.pdbx_description
1 polymer ?
#
loop_
_entity_poly.entity_id
_entity_poly.type
_entity_poly.pdbx_seq_one_letter_code
_entity_poly.pdbx_strand_id
1 'polypeptide(L)'
;MEDFKLKVKRLTGWSDEIVNAIRSEAEARIYMDAGLKDVVVNGRHALVQPDINPDYLMPEWLIRINGENWRGWSNSDLMGEGYPPHDRNGDPYELHHIGQLADSPLAELTWGQHHDKGNYAVLHTLDDYSDIDRGVFEREKASHWMARSKAGFK
;
A
#
# COMPACT_ATOMS: atom_id res chain seq x y z
N MET A 1 -4.67 4.80 -31.39
CA MET A 1 -4.39 5.20 -30.00
C MET A 1 -3.77 4.01 -29.33
N GLU A 2 -2.63 4.20 -28.69
CA GLU A 2 -2.02 3.13 -27.90
C GLU A 2 -2.82 2.96 -26.61
N ASP A 3 -3.18 1.72 -26.27
CA ASP A 3 -3.86 1.41 -25.02
C ASP A 3 -3.00 1.91 -23.85
N PHE A 4 -3.59 2.70 -22.95
CA PHE A 4 -2.87 3.30 -21.82
C PHE A 4 -2.24 2.22 -20.94
N LYS A 5 -2.86 1.03 -20.84
CA LYS A 5 -2.32 -0.12 -20.12
C LYS A 5 -0.99 -0.59 -20.69
N LEU A 6 -0.88 -0.68 -22.01
CA LEU A 6 0.39 -1.01 -22.69
C LEU A 6 1.46 0.06 -22.43
N LYS A 7 1.07 1.34 -22.40
CA LYS A 7 1.98 2.44 -22.06
C LYS A 7 2.48 2.34 -20.61
N VAL A 8 1.58 2.13 -19.65
CA VAL A 8 1.95 1.94 -18.23
C VAL A 8 2.90 0.76 -18.10
N LYS A 9 2.54 -0.42 -18.65
CA LYS A 9 3.38 -1.62 -18.62
C LYS A 9 4.80 -1.38 -19.13
N ARG A 10 4.95 -0.69 -20.27
CA ARG A 10 6.28 -0.39 -20.82
C ARG A 10 7.09 0.60 -19.98
N LEU A 11 6.44 1.57 -19.35
CA LEU A 11 7.11 2.59 -18.55
C LEU A 11 7.55 2.07 -17.18
N THR A 12 6.73 1.23 -16.56
CA THR A 12 6.92 0.78 -15.17
C THR A 12 7.50 -0.62 -15.07
N GLY A 13 7.32 -1.46 -16.09
CA GLY A 13 7.62 -2.88 -16.02
C GLY A 13 6.68 -3.68 -15.12
N TRP A 14 5.56 -3.09 -14.66
CA TRP A 14 4.58 -3.79 -13.84
C TRP A 14 3.96 -4.97 -14.59
N SER A 15 3.61 -6.01 -13.83
CA SER A 15 2.97 -7.22 -14.31
C SER A 15 1.60 -6.96 -14.94
N ASP A 16 1.13 -7.93 -15.72
CA ASP A 16 -0.21 -7.89 -16.27
C ASP A 16 -1.29 -7.87 -15.18
N GLU A 17 -1.05 -8.49 -14.02
CA GLU A 17 -1.99 -8.47 -12.90
C GLU A 17 -2.23 -7.04 -12.39
N ILE A 18 -1.17 -6.28 -12.13
CA ILE A 18 -1.25 -4.86 -11.73
C ILE A 18 -1.90 -4.02 -12.83
N VAL A 19 -1.37 -4.09 -14.05
CA VAL A 19 -1.77 -3.20 -15.14
C VAL A 19 -3.23 -3.44 -15.54
N ASN A 20 -3.70 -4.68 -15.48
CA ASN A 20 -5.09 -5.00 -15.79
C ASN A 20 -6.06 -4.52 -14.72
N ALA A 21 -5.65 -4.49 -13.45
CA ALA A 21 -6.46 -4.00 -12.34
C ALA A 21 -6.65 -2.47 -12.37
N ILE A 22 -5.66 -1.72 -12.88
CA ILE A 22 -5.76 -0.24 -12.95
C ILE A 22 -6.92 0.19 -13.85
N ARG A 23 -7.75 1.11 -13.35
CA ARG A 23 -8.98 1.56 -14.01
C ARG A 23 -8.78 2.76 -14.93
N SER A 24 -7.73 3.55 -14.73
CA SER A 24 -7.49 4.77 -15.50
C SER A 24 -6.01 5.19 -15.55
N GLU A 25 -5.66 6.03 -16.53
CA GLU A 25 -4.32 6.63 -16.61
C GLU A 25 -4.03 7.56 -15.41
N ALA A 26 -5.06 8.21 -14.85
CA ALA A 26 -4.93 9.06 -13.67
C ALA A 26 -4.56 8.24 -12.42
N GLU A 27 -5.22 7.10 -12.22
CA GLU A 27 -4.87 6.16 -11.14
C GLU A 27 -3.44 5.63 -11.32
N ALA A 28 -3.08 5.17 -12.52
CA ALA A 28 -1.73 4.71 -12.82
C ALA A 28 -0.68 5.78 -12.47
N ARG A 29 -1.00 7.04 -12.77
CA ARG A 29 -0.10 8.16 -12.56
C ARG A 29 0.21 8.39 -11.09
N ILE A 30 -0.76 8.19 -10.20
CA ILE A 30 -0.55 8.31 -8.76
C ILE A 30 0.49 7.30 -8.29
N TYR A 31 0.35 6.03 -8.68
CA TYR A 31 1.30 4.98 -8.31
C TYR A 31 2.69 5.18 -8.93
N MET A 32 2.76 5.68 -10.18
CA MET A 32 4.02 6.03 -10.83
C MET A 32 4.73 7.20 -10.13
N ASP A 33 4.00 8.25 -9.79
CA ASP A 33 4.54 9.43 -9.10
C ASP A 33 4.93 9.10 -7.64
N ALA A 34 4.26 8.11 -7.04
CA ALA A 34 4.62 7.54 -5.74
C ALA A 34 5.85 6.60 -5.79
N GLY A 35 6.35 6.27 -6.98
CA GLY A 35 7.54 5.44 -7.18
C GLY A 35 7.35 3.96 -6.82
N LEU A 36 6.12 3.46 -6.85
CA LEU A 36 5.82 2.10 -6.37
C LEU A 36 6.42 1.02 -7.27
N LYS A 37 6.82 -0.08 -6.63
CA LYS A 37 7.44 -1.23 -7.30
C LYS A 37 6.51 -2.43 -7.27
N ASP A 38 6.39 -3.12 -8.39
CA ASP A 38 5.67 -4.38 -8.44
C ASP A 38 6.52 -5.52 -7.87
N VAL A 39 6.03 -6.15 -6.80
CA VAL A 39 6.63 -7.34 -6.19
C VAL A 39 5.55 -8.35 -5.79
N VAL A 40 5.94 -9.61 -5.65
CA VAL A 40 5.03 -10.66 -5.16
C VAL A 40 5.04 -10.68 -3.63
N VAL A 41 3.89 -10.41 -3.02
CA VAL A 41 3.65 -10.46 -1.57
C VAL A 41 2.57 -11.50 -1.30
N ASN A 42 2.85 -12.45 -0.41
CA ASN A 42 1.91 -13.52 -0.07
C ASN A 42 1.34 -14.29 -1.29
N GLY A 43 2.15 -14.46 -2.34
CA GLY A 43 1.77 -15.17 -3.56
C GLY A 43 0.94 -14.35 -4.57
N ARG A 44 0.76 -13.04 -4.35
CA ARG A 44 0.03 -12.13 -5.24
C ARG A 44 0.90 -10.92 -5.61
N HIS A 45 0.73 -10.35 -6.79
CA HIS A 45 1.39 -9.10 -7.13
C HIS A 45 0.86 -7.93 -6.28
N ALA A 46 1.73 -7.01 -5.90
CA ALA A 46 1.39 -5.79 -5.17
C ALA A 46 2.37 -4.66 -5.52
N LEU A 47 1.87 -3.43 -5.52
CA LEU A 47 2.68 -2.23 -5.65
C LEU A 47 3.19 -1.78 -4.28
N VAL A 48 4.46 -2.06 -3.99
CA VAL A 48 5.06 -1.77 -2.68
C VAL A 48 5.84 -0.48 -2.67
N GLN A 49 5.95 0.12 -1.48
CA GLN A 49 6.65 1.37 -1.26
C GLN A 49 8.13 1.07 -0.95
N PRO A 50 9.07 1.41 -1.86
CA PRO A 50 10.50 1.16 -1.64
C PRO A 50 11.11 1.92 -0.46
N ASP A 51 10.52 3.03 -0.03
CA ASP A 51 11.12 3.94 0.95
C ASP A 51 10.75 3.62 2.42
N ILE A 52 10.07 2.50 2.67
CA ILE A 52 9.79 2.06 4.05
C ILE A 52 11.12 1.76 4.75
N ASN A 53 11.43 2.52 5.81
CA ASN A 53 12.56 2.22 6.67
C ASN A 53 12.17 1.11 7.67
N PRO A 54 12.72 -0.11 7.56
CA PRO A 54 12.38 -1.21 8.45
C PRO A 54 12.86 -1.00 9.90
N ASP A 55 13.95 -0.26 10.07
CA ASP A 55 14.62 -0.05 11.35
C ASP A 55 14.11 1.22 12.07
N TYR A 56 13.07 1.88 11.54
CA TYR A 56 12.46 3.02 12.20
C TYR A 56 11.82 2.59 13.51
N LEU A 57 12.47 2.96 14.62
CA LEU A 57 11.99 2.70 15.97
C LEU A 57 10.83 3.63 16.33
N MET A 58 9.80 3.07 16.95
CA MET A 58 8.62 3.83 17.36
C MET A 58 9.00 4.92 18.35
N PRO A 59 8.75 6.21 18.03
CA PRO A 59 9.09 7.31 18.92
C PRO A 59 8.14 7.35 20.13
N GLU A 60 8.63 7.94 21.23
CA GLU A 60 7.89 8.02 22.50
C GLU A 60 6.46 8.58 22.36
N TRP A 61 6.28 9.59 21.50
CA TRP A 61 4.98 10.20 21.29
C TRP A 61 3.99 9.25 20.60
N LEU A 62 4.45 8.37 19.71
CA LEU A 62 3.61 7.39 19.02
C LEU A 62 3.28 6.20 19.94
N ILE A 63 4.24 5.80 20.79
CA ILE A 63 4.04 4.80 21.85
C ILE A 63 2.92 5.24 22.80
N ARG A 64 2.89 6.53 23.19
CA ARG A 64 1.83 7.05 24.08
C ARG A 64 0.43 6.99 23.48
N ILE A 65 0.32 7.03 22.15
CA ILE A 65 -0.97 7.00 21.44
C ILE A 65 -1.42 5.55 21.21
N ASN A 66 -0.49 4.65 20.87
CA ASN A 66 -0.81 3.27 20.46
C ASN A 66 -0.65 2.24 21.58
N GLY A 67 0.12 2.55 22.61
CA GLY A 67 0.33 1.73 23.80
C GLY A 67 1.80 1.34 24.05
N GLU A 68 2.11 1.08 25.32
CA GLU A 68 3.46 0.77 25.80
C GLU A 68 4.08 -0.49 25.18
N ASN A 69 3.27 -1.39 24.59
CA ASN A 69 3.76 -2.59 23.92
C ASN A 69 4.64 -2.28 22.70
N TRP A 70 4.49 -1.10 22.09
CA TRP A 70 5.30 -0.68 20.94
C TRP A 70 6.68 -0.14 21.34
N ARG A 71 6.96 -0.07 22.64
CA ARG A 71 8.25 0.41 23.14
C ARG A 71 9.37 -0.52 22.68
N GLY A 72 10.32 0.05 21.95
CA GLY A 72 11.45 -0.68 21.38
C GLY A 72 11.12 -1.45 20.10
N TRP A 73 9.90 -1.34 19.57
CA TRP A 73 9.53 -1.91 18.29
C TRP A 73 9.99 -1.03 17.13
N SER A 74 10.41 -1.67 16.05
CA SER A 74 10.67 -1.09 14.75
C SER A 74 9.48 -1.26 13.79
N ASN A 75 9.54 -0.65 12.62
CA ASN A 75 8.60 -0.95 11.54
C ASN A 75 8.58 -2.44 11.15
N SER A 76 9.74 -3.11 11.17
CA SER A 76 9.82 -4.55 10.91
C SER A 76 9.05 -5.37 11.94
N ASP A 77 9.11 -4.98 13.22
CA ASP A 77 8.39 -5.64 14.31
C ASP A 77 6.87 -5.40 14.19
N LEU A 78 6.47 -4.15 13.93
CA LEU A 78 5.05 -3.81 13.66
C LEU A 78 4.48 -4.66 12.54
N MET A 79 5.16 -4.70 11.40
CA MET A 79 4.74 -5.49 10.25
C MET A 79 4.70 -6.98 10.54
N GLY A 80 5.63 -7.48 11.36
CA GLY A 80 5.65 -8.87 11.83
C GLY A 80 4.38 -9.27 12.60
N GLU A 81 3.80 -8.31 13.33
CA GLU A 81 2.53 -8.44 14.05
C GLU A 81 1.29 -8.02 13.22
N GLY A 82 1.49 -7.66 11.94
CA GLY A 82 0.43 -7.26 11.02
C GLY A 82 -0.01 -5.80 11.11
N TYR A 83 0.72 -4.97 11.85
CA TYR A 83 0.50 -3.52 11.87
C TYR A 83 1.18 -2.84 10.69
N PRO A 84 0.63 -1.73 10.19
CA PRO A 84 1.30 -0.95 9.15
C PRO A 84 2.62 -0.36 9.69
N PRO A 85 3.67 -0.30 8.86
CA PRO A 85 4.84 0.50 9.18
C PRO A 85 4.45 1.99 9.17
N HIS A 86 5.28 2.82 9.79
CA HIS A 86 5.10 4.27 9.84
C HIS A 86 6.23 4.99 9.10
N ASP A 87 5.91 6.13 8.50
CA ASP A 87 6.91 7.02 7.93
C ASP A 87 7.64 7.83 9.03
N ARG A 88 8.57 8.69 8.62
CA ARG A 88 9.36 9.53 9.54
C ARG A 88 8.53 10.55 10.33
N ASN A 89 7.34 10.90 9.86
CA ASN A 89 6.40 11.77 10.56
C ASN A 89 5.55 10.99 11.57
N GLY A 90 5.63 9.66 11.52
CA GLY A 90 4.82 8.73 12.30
C GLY A 90 3.41 8.56 11.74
N ASP A 91 3.22 8.81 10.44
CA ASP A 91 1.99 8.47 9.72
C ASP A 91 2.08 7.01 9.24
N PRO A 92 1.03 6.19 9.43
CA PRO A 92 1.04 4.81 8.94
C PRO A 92 0.97 4.77 7.41
N TYR A 93 1.71 3.85 6.80
CA TYR A 93 1.49 3.51 5.39
C TYR A 93 0.13 2.84 5.22
N GLU A 94 -0.60 3.24 4.19
CA GLU A 94 -1.93 2.76 3.89
C GLU A 94 -1.90 1.75 2.75
N LEU A 95 -2.80 0.77 2.81
CA LEU A 95 -3.04 -0.18 1.73
C LEU A 95 -4.30 0.21 0.98
N HIS A 96 -4.23 0.15 -0.34
CA HIS A 96 -5.31 0.47 -1.25
C HIS A 96 -5.50 -0.66 -2.28
N HIS A 97 -6.74 -1.05 -2.55
CA HIS A 97 -7.09 -2.00 -3.62
C HIS A 97 -6.99 -1.31 -4.99
N ILE A 98 -6.11 -1.78 -5.86
CA ILE A 98 -5.93 -1.22 -7.21
C ILE A 98 -7.18 -1.48 -8.04
N GLY A 99 -7.79 -0.42 -8.59
CA GLY A 99 -9.06 -0.54 -9.28
C GLY A 99 -10.27 -0.79 -8.38
N GLN A 100 -10.10 -0.72 -7.05
CA GLN A 100 -11.15 -0.79 -6.02
C GLN A 100 -11.94 -2.10 -5.92
N LEU A 101 -11.49 -3.18 -6.56
CA LEU A 101 -12.11 -4.51 -6.40
C LEU A 101 -11.54 -5.22 -5.16
N ALA A 102 -12.38 -5.87 -4.38
CA ALA A 102 -11.98 -6.54 -3.13
C ALA A 102 -10.94 -7.66 -3.33
N ASP A 103 -10.87 -8.24 -4.53
CA ASP A 103 -9.90 -9.25 -4.93
C ASP A 103 -8.79 -8.67 -5.82
N SER A 104 -8.62 -7.36 -5.90
CA SER A 104 -7.53 -6.75 -6.66
C SER A 104 -6.18 -6.76 -5.92
N PRO A 105 -5.05 -6.60 -6.64
CA PRO A 105 -3.76 -6.30 -6.04
C PRO A 105 -3.78 -5.06 -5.12
N LEU A 106 -2.84 -5.02 -4.18
CA LEU A 106 -2.70 -3.90 -3.25
C LEU A 106 -1.63 -2.89 -3.69
N ALA A 107 -1.81 -1.63 -3.31
CA ALA A 107 -0.82 -0.57 -3.37
C ALA A 107 -0.49 -0.03 -1.96
N GLU A 108 0.79 0.08 -1.64
CA GLU A 108 1.32 0.71 -0.43
C GLU A 108 1.52 2.21 -0.68
N LEU A 109 0.79 3.07 0.02
CA LEU A 109 0.84 4.52 -0.15
C LEU A 109 1.17 5.20 1.19
N THR A 110 1.89 6.31 1.16
CA THR A 110 1.85 7.25 2.29
C THR A 110 0.48 7.90 2.37
N TRP A 111 0.14 8.44 3.54
CA TRP A 111 -1.09 9.22 3.71
C TRP A 111 -1.23 10.32 2.65
N GLY A 112 -0.17 11.11 2.42
CA GLY A 112 -0.20 12.16 1.40
C GLY A 112 -0.34 11.64 -0.03
N GLN A 113 0.27 10.49 -0.36
CA GLN A 113 0.09 9.85 -1.68
C GLN A 113 -1.34 9.36 -1.90
N HIS A 114 -2.03 8.94 -0.84
CA HIS A 114 -3.39 8.42 -0.91
C HIS A 114 -4.45 9.54 -0.89
N HIS A 115 -4.24 10.60 -0.10
CA HIS A 115 -5.26 11.61 0.19
C HIS A 115 -5.06 12.96 -0.54
N ASP A 116 -3.81 13.41 -0.71
CA ASP A 116 -3.55 14.78 -1.16
C ASP A 116 -3.71 14.97 -2.68
N LYS A 117 -3.71 16.25 -3.12
CA LYS A 117 -3.70 16.66 -4.53
C LYS A 117 -4.87 16.12 -5.36
N GLY A 118 -5.97 15.75 -4.70
CA GLY A 118 -7.13 15.16 -5.34
C GLY A 118 -6.99 13.64 -5.58
N ASN A 119 -5.91 13.01 -5.13
CA ASN A 119 -5.69 11.57 -5.26
C ASN A 119 -6.81 10.79 -4.58
N TYR A 120 -7.33 11.27 -3.45
CA TYR A 120 -8.45 10.62 -2.77
C TYR A 120 -9.65 10.40 -3.70
N ALA A 121 -10.06 11.42 -4.46
CA ALA A 121 -11.19 11.32 -5.38
C ALA A 121 -10.90 10.44 -6.61
N VAL A 122 -9.62 10.33 -6.98
CA VAL A 122 -9.14 9.46 -8.08
C VAL A 122 -8.92 8.02 -7.62
N LEU A 123 -8.70 7.77 -6.34
CA LEU A 123 -8.52 6.45 -5.77
C LEU A 123 -9.79 5.89 -5.16
N HIS A 124 -10.74 6.73 -4.72
CA HIS A 124 -12.03 6.33 -4.15
C HIS A 124 -13.16 6.93 -4.97
N THR A 125 -13.89 6.10 -5.70
CA THR A 125 -15.13 6.50 -6.37
C THR A 125 -16.34 6.17 -5.51
N LEU A 126 -17.41 6.97 -5.65
CA LEU A 126 -18.56 6.91 -4.73
C LEU A 126 -19.39 5.63 -4.84
N ASP A 127 -19.23 4.88 -5.94
CA ASP A 127 -20.00 3.65 -6.20
C ASP A 127 -19.40 2.41 -5.49
N ASP A 128 -18.20 2.49 -4.92
CA ASP A 128 -17.38 1.32 -4.56
C ASP A 128 -17.40 0.91 -3.07
N TYR A 129 -17.97 1.73 -2.18
CA TYR A 129 -18.02 1.40 -0.74
C TYR A 129 -18.96 0.23 -0.40
N SER A 130 -19.83 -0.21 -1.31
CA SER A 130 -20.84 -1.24 -1.01
C SER A 130 -20.31 -2.67 -1.02
N ASP A 131 -19.22 -2.94 -1.75
CA ASP A 131 -18.82 -4.32 -2.10
C ASP A 131 -17.62 -4.83 -1.28
N ILE A 132 -16.92 -3.95 -0.54
CA ILE A 132 -15.79 -4.33 0.31
C ILE A 132 -16.27 -4.71 1.72
N ASP A 133 -16.08 -5.97 2.08
CA ASP A 133 -16.16 -6.39 3.49
C ASP A 133 -14.93 -5.83 4.24
N ARG A 134 -15.17 -4.81 5.05
CA ARG A 134 -14.12 -4.13 5.83
C ARG A 134 -13.38 -5.08 6.77
N GLY A 135 -14.08 -6.05 7.36
CA GLY A 135 -13.45 -7.02 8.27
C GLY A 135 -12.55 -8.01 7.53
N VAL A 136 -12.90 -8.39 6.29
CA VAL A 136 -12.02 -9.15 5.40
C VAL A 136 -10.80 -8.31 5.03
N PHE A 137 -11.00 -7.05 4.66
CA PHE A 137 -9.91 -6.19 4.24
C PHE A 137 -8.90 -5.92 5.37
N GLU A 138 -9.35 -5.69 6.62
CA GLU A 138 -8.42 -5.54 7.76
C GLU A 138 -7.54 -6.79 7.94
N ARG A 139 -8.08 -8.00 7.74
CA ARG A 139 -7.30 -9.25 7.80
C ARG A 139 -6.34 -9.38 6.64
N GLU A 140 -6.74 -8.95 5.44
CA GLU A 140 -5.88 -8.92 4.27
C GLU A 140 -4.69 -7.98 4.48
N LYS A 141 -4.94 -6.76 4.97
CA LYS A 141 -3.89 -5.79 5.30
C LYS A 141 -2.88 -6.34 6.31
N ALA A 142 -3.37 -6.94 7.40
CA ALA A 142 -2.49 -7.55 8.39
C ALA A 142 -1.63 -8.67 7.76
N SER A 143 -2.25 -9.53 6.96
CA SER A 143 -1.55 -10.62 6.28
C SER A 143 -0.50 -10.11 5.28
N HIS A 144 -0.81 -9.02 4.56
CA HIS A 144 0.12 -8.35 3.64
C HIS A 144 1.36 -7.85 4.39
N TRP A 145 1.18 -7.11 5.49
CA TRP A 145 2.31 -6.60 6.28
C TRP A 145 3.17 -7.71 6.88
N MET A 146 2.55 -8.76 7.43
CA MET A 146 3.27 -9.93 7.92
C MET A 146 4.08 -10.60 6.82
N ALA A 147 3.53 -10.71 5.62
CA ALA A 147 4.23 -11.27 4.46
C ALA A 147 5.38 -10.36 3.99
N ARG A 148 5.20 -9.04 3.99
CA ARG A 148 6.26 -8.07 3.69
C ARG A 148 7.43 -8.18 4.66
N SER A 149 7.15 -8.29 5.97
CA SER A 149 8.17 -8.50 7.00
C SER A 149 8.94 -9.81 6.76
N LYS A 150 8.23 -10.92 6.51
CA LYS A 150 8.85 -12.24 6.23
C LYS A 150 9.69 -12.27 4.95
N ALA A 151 9.27 -11.57 3.90
CA ALA A 151 9.99 -11.53 2.63
C ALA A 151 11.29 -10.69 2.71
N GLY A 152 11.39 -9.83 3.72
CA GLY A 152 12.44 -8.84 3.85
C GLY A 152 12.21 -7.62 2.94
N PHE A 153 12.83 -6.50 3.31
CA PHE A 153 12.78 -5.25 2.57
C PHE A 153 13.80 -5.33 1.42
N LYS A 154 13.35 -5.82 0.26
CA LYS A 154 14.12 -5.86 -1.00
C LYS A 154 13.78 -4.70 -1.92
#